data_AF-A0A7H4MCJ3-F1
#
_entry.id   AF-A0A7H4MCJ3-F1
#
_cell.length_a   1.000
_cell.length_b   1.000
_cell.length_c   1.000
_cell.angle_alpha   90.00
_cell.angle_beta   90.00
_cell.angle_gamma   90.00
#
_symmetry.space_group_name_H-M   'P 1'
#
loop_
_entity.id
_entity.type
_entity.pdbx_description
1 polymer ?
#
loop_
_entity_poly.entity_id
_entity_poly.type
_entity_poly.pdbx_seq_one_letter_code
_entity_poly.pdbx_strand_id
1 'polypeptide(L)'
;MNKKYSPPLKEVADALALRQSLADQIAAAERYLASLNITLQRATALYRHGAVSYIEVLSAQRDIFTTRQTLLELNYSRQANEITLFTALGGGWME
;
A
#
# COMPACT_ATOMS: atom_id res chain seq x y z
N MET A 1 32.27 28.73 -0.90
CA MET A 1 31.00 28.82 -1.66
C MET A 1 30.07 27.71 -1.17
N ASN A 2 29.28 27.96 -0.12
CA ASN A 2 28.25 27.05 0.34
C ASN A 2 27.01 27.23 -0.55
N LYS A 3 26.83 26.37 -1.55
CA LYS A 3 25.56 26.32 -2.28
C LYS A 3 24.49 25.77 -1.33
N LYS A 4 23.60 26.65 -0.85
CA LYS A 4 22.30 26.27 -0.31
C LYS A 4 21.58 25.46 -1.40
N TYR A 5 21.55 24.14 -1.27
CA TYR A 5 20.67 23.30 -2.07
C TYR A 5 19.27 23.42 -1.46
N SER A 6 18.50 24.42 -1.91
CA SER A 6 17.05 24.39 -1.76
C SER A 6 16.49 23.55 -2.90
N PRO A 7 15.92 22.37 -2.64
CA PRO A 7 15.23 21.60 -3.66
C PRO A 7 14.10 22.44 -4.25
N PRO A 8 13.78 22.26 -5.54
CA PRO A 8 12.68 22.97 -6.19
C PRO A 8 11.38 22.72 -5.42
N LEU A 9 10.60 23.79 -5.17
CA LEU A 9 9.27 23.71 -4.52
C LEU A 9 8.38 22.60 -5.10
N LYS A 10 8.55 22.30 -6.40
CA LYS A 10 7.88 21.23 -7.11
C LYS A 10 8.17 19.84 -6.55
N GLU A 11 9.42 19.50 -6.22
CA GLU A 11 9.78 18.17 -5.72
C GLU A 11 9.12 17.89 -4.36
N VAL A 12 9.06 18.92 -3.51
CA VAL A 12 8.34 18.85 -2.22
C VAL A 12 6.85 18.66 -2.44
N ALA A 13 6.24 19.45 -3.34
CA ALA A 13 4.82 19.34 -3.65
C ALA A 13 4.45 17.97 -4.22
N ASP A 14 5.27 17.44 -5.13
CA ASP A 14 5.07 16.13 -5.74
C ASP A 14 5.16 15.00 -4.68
N ALA A 15 6.15 15.06 -3.78
CA ALA A 15 6.31 14.09 -2.70
C ALA A 15 5.16 14.13 -1.67
N LEU A 16 4.64 15.33 -1.36
CA LEU A 16 3.47 15.48 -0.48
C LEU A 16 2.19 14.95 -1.14
N ALA A 17 1.99 15.21 -2.43
CA ALA A 17 0.87 14.68 -3.18
C ALA A 17 0.92 13.14 -3.25
N LEU A 18 2.11 12.58 -3.52
CA LEU A 18 2.32 11.13 -3.53
C LEU A 18 2.08 10.49 -2.17
N ARG A 19 2.50 11.14 -1.07
CA ARG A 19 2.23 10.67 0.30
C ARG A 19 0.74 10.48 0.56
N GLN A 20 -0.08 11.45 0.16
CA GLN A 20 -1.53 11.38 0.33
C GLN A 20 -2.12 10.24 -0.51
N SER A 21 -1.74 10.16 -1.80
CA SER A 21 -2.18 9.08 -2.69
C SER A 21 -1.84 7.68 -2.16
N LEU A 22 -0.63 7.49 -1.62
CA LEU A 22 -0.21 6.22 -1.04
C LEU A 22 -1.02 5.87 0.22
N ALA A 23 -1.32 6.85 1.07
CA ALA A 23 -2.16 6.63 2.25
C ALA A 23 -3.58 6.16 1.86
N ASP A 24 -4.17 6.80 0.84
CA ASP A 24 -5.50 6.45 0.35
C ASP A 24 -5.52 5.05 -0.29
N GLN A 25 -4.48 4.70 -1.06
CA GLN A 25 -4.31 3.36 -1.65
C GLN A 25 -4.14 2.27 -0.59
N ILE A 26 -3.33 2.52 0.45
CA ILE A 26 -3.16 1.58 1.58
C ILE A 26 -4.50 1.34 2.28
N ALA A 27 -5.21 2.41 2.64
CA ALA A 27 -6.51 2.31 3.30
C ALA A 27 -7.57 1.60 2.44
N ALA A 28 -7.52 1.75 1.11
CA ALA A 28 -8.37 1.01 0.19
C ALA A 28 -8.00 -0.48 0.14
N ALA A 29 -6.71 -0.81 0.04
CA ALA A 29 -6.22 -2.19 0.00
C ALA A 29 -6.48 -2.94 1.32
N GLU A 30 -6.38 -2.28 2.48
CA GLU A 30 -6.73 -2.85 3.78
C GLU A 30 -8.23 -3.20 3.86
N ARG A 31 -9.11 -2.29 3.41
CA ARG A 31 -10.55 -2.54 3.33
C ARG A 31 -10.86 -3.70 2.38
N TYR A 32 -10.16 -3.76 1.25
CA TYR A 32 -10.32 -4.85 0.29
C TYR A 32 -9.88 -6.20 0.89
N LEU A 33 -8.73 -6.24 1.58
CA LEU A 33 -8.26 -7.42 2.29
C LEU A 33 -9.27 -7.90 3.35
N ALA A 34 -9.87 -6.97 4.11
CA ALA A 34 -10.92 -7.30 5.06
C ALA A 34 -12.15 -7.95 4.37
N SER A 35 -12.58 -7.39 3.23
CA SER A 35 -13.66 -7.97 2.42
C SER A 35 -13.30 -9.38 1.91
N LEU A 36 -12.08 -9.58 1.42
CA LEU A 36 -11.63 -10.88 0.92
C LEU A 36 -11.58 -11.95 2.02
N ASN A 37 -11.23 -11.58 3.26
CA ASN A 37 -11.30 -12.51 4.39
C ASN A 37 -12.74 -12.98 4.65
N ILE A 38 -13.74 -12.09 4.53
CA ILE A 38 -15.15 -12.46 4.62
C ILE A 38 -15.54 -13.39 3.45
N THR A 39 -15.10 -13.07 2.23
CA THR A 39 -15.32 -13.92 1.05
C THR A 39 -14.75 -15.33 1.26
N LEU A 40 -13.53 -15.45 1.78
CA LEU A 40 -12.91 -16.74 2.08
C LEU A 40 -13.72 -17.53 3.12
N GLN A 41 -14.18 -16.88 4.18
CA GLN A 41 -15.02 -17.53 5.19
C GLN A 41 -16.32 -18.07 4.58
N ARG A 42 -16.99 -17.29 3.74
CA ARG A 42 -18.22 -17.70 3.04
C ARG A 42 -17.97 -18.83 2.05
N ALA A 43 -16.95 -18.72 1.20
CA ALA A 43 -16.59 -19.76 0.24
C ALA A 43 -16.26 -21.08 0.94
N THR A 44 -15.55 -21.02 2.08
CA THR A 44 -15.23 -22.19 2.89
C THR A 44 -16.49 -22.85 3.46
N ALA A 45 -17.44 -22.06 3.96
CA ALA A 45 -18.71 -22.58 4.47
C ALA A 45 -19.53 -23.24 3.36
N LEU A 46 -19.69 -22.57 2.21
CA LEU A 46 -20.43 -23.11 1.06
C LEU A 46 -19.81 -24.40 0.54
N TYR A 47 -18.47 -24.47 0.45
CA TYR A 47 -17.76 -25.67 0.04
C TYR A 47 -18.01 -26.84 1.00
N ARG A 48 -17.95 -26.60 2.32
CA ARG A 48 -18.23 -27.62 3.34
C ARG A 48 -19.65 -28.17 3.26
N HIS A 49 -20.60 -27.37 2.79
CA HIS A 49 -21.98 -27.80 2.55
C HIS A 49 -22.22 -28.35 1.14
N GLY A 50 -21.17 -28.46 0.30
CA GLY A 50 -21.28 -28.96 -1.07
C GLY A 50 -21.98 -28.00 -2.05
N ALA A 51 -22.20 -26.75 -1.67
CA ALA A 51 -22.92 -25.76 -2.48
C ALA A 51 -22.03 -25.12 -3.56
N VAL A 52 -20.71 -25.14 -3.39
CA VAL A 52 -19.72 -24.64 -4.37
C VAL A 52 -18.52 -25.58 -4.46
N SER A 53 -17.79 -25.50 -5.57
CA SER A 53 -16.51 -26.21 -5.74
C SER A 53 -15.40 -25.57 -4.90
N TYR A 54 -14.37 -26.35 -4.56
CA TYR A 54 -13.20 -25.88 -3.82
C TYR A 54 -12.43 -24.75 -4.54
N ILE A 55 -12.61 -24.59 -5.85
CA ILE A 55 -11.97 -23.51 -6.62
C ILE A 55 -12.33 -22.11 -6.09
N GLU A 56 -13.53 -21.93 -5.53
CA GLU A 56 -13.95 -20.65 -4.93
C GLU A 56 -13.10 -20.31 -3.69
N VAL A 57 -12.76 -21.33 -2.88
CA VAL A 57 -11.88 -21.18 -1.72
C VAL A 57 -10.47 -20.80 -2.18
N LEU A 58 -9.95 -21.50 -3.20
CA LEU A 58 -8.62 -21.24 -3.75
C LEU A 58 -8.52 -19.85 -4.39
N SER A 59 -9.55 -19.40 -5.10
CA SER A 59 -9.55 -18.04 -5.67
C SER A 59 -9.51 -16.99 -4.57
N ALA A 60 -10.35 -17.12 -3.53
CA ALA A 60 -10.33 -16.17 -2.40
C ALA A 60 -8.98 -16.15 -1.68
N GLN A 61 -8.33 -17.30 -1.49
CA GLN A 61 -6.98 -17.39 -0.91
C GLN A 61 -5.93 -16.70 -1.79
N ARG A 62 -5.99 -16.91 -3.11
CA ARG A 62 -5.10 -16.25 -4.08
C ARG A 62 -5.27 -14.73 -4.03
N ASP A 63 -6.51 -14.25 -4.02
CA ASP A 63 -6.79 -12.80 -4.00
C ASP A 63 -6.30 -12.16 -2.69
N ILE A 64 -6.45 -12.84 -1.55
CA ILE A 64 -5.87 -12.42 -0.27
C ILE A 64 -4.35 -12.32 -0.36
N PHE A 65 -3.70 -13.33 -0.94
CA PHE A 65 -2.24 -13.38 -1.06
C PHE A 65 -1.72 -12.25 -1.95
N THR A 66 -2.34 -12.01 -3.11
CA THR A 66 -2.00 -10.89 -3.99
C THR A 66 -2.22 -9.55 -3.30
N THR A 67 -3.34 -9.35 -2.60
CA THR A 67 -3.64 -8.10 -1.90
C THR A 67 -2.63 -7.81 -0.78
N ARG A 68 -2.18 -8.85 -0.06
CA ARG A 68 -1.11 -8.71 0.95
C ARG A 68 0.22 -8.28 0.32
N GLN A 69 0.59 -8.84 -0.83
CA GLN A 69 1.78 -8.39 -1.56
C GLN A 69 1.66 -6.93 -2.00
N THR A 70 0.49 -6.52 -2.51
CA THR A 70 0.23 -5.12 -2.85
C THR A 70 0.39 -4.20 -1.63
N LEU A 71 -0.12 -4.60 -0.46
CA LEU A 71 0.06 -3.82 0.77
C LEU A 71 1.54 -3.67 1.15
N LEU A 72 2.36 -4.71 0.98
CA LEU A 72 3.80 -4.62 1.22
C LEU A 72 4.46 -3.60 0.27
N GLU A 73 4.15 -3.67 -1.02
CA GLU A 73 4.69 -2.75 -2.03
C GLU A 73 4.26 -1.29 -1.80
N LEU A 74 2.99 -1.07 -1.44
CA LEU A 74 2.49 0.26 -1.10
C LEU A 74 3.17 0.82 0.15
N ASN A 75 3.39 -0.01 1.16
CA ASN A 75 4.12 0.40 2.35
C ASN A 75 5.58 0.73 2.02
N TYR A 76 6.25 -0.10 1.22
CA TYR A 76 7.60 0.18 0.72
C TYR A 76 7.66 1.52 -0.01
N SER A 77 6.74 1.74 -0.95
CA SER A 77 6.61 3.00 -1.69
C SER A 77 6.40 4.21 -0.76
N ARG A 78 5.60 4.04 0.30
CA ARG A 78 5.42 5.09 1.33
C ARG A 78 6.73 5.40 2.04
N GLN A 79 7.50 4.39 2.44
CA GLN A 79 8.80 4.60 3.10
C GLN A 79 9.81 5.27 2.16
N ALA A 80 9.86 4.85 0.90
CA ALA A 80 10.69 5.49 -0.12
C ALA A 80 10.31 6.98 -0.30
N ASN A 81 9.00 7.28 -0.37
CA ASN A 81 8.52 8.66 -0.50
C ASN A 81 8.84 9.53 0.73
N GLU A 82 8.82 8.97 1.95
CA GLU A 82 9.26 9.71 3.15
C GLU A 82 10.76 10.05 3.10
N ILE A 83 11.60 9.15 2.58
CA ILE A 83 13.04 9.42 2.35
C ILE A 83 13.22 10.52 1.29
N THR A 84 12.46 10.46 0.20
CA THR A 84 12.44 11.50 -0.84
C THR A 84 12.04 12.85 -0.25
N LEU A 85 10.95 12.90 0.54
CA LEU A 85 10.50 14.13 1.19
C LEU A 85 11.55 14.68 2.15
N PHE A 86 12.18 13.83 2.97
CA PHE A 86 13.26 14.23 3.87
C PHE A 86 14.43 14.86 3.10
N THR A 87 14.85 14.22 2.01
CA THR A 87 15.93 14.71 1.14
C THR A 87 15.54 16.02 0.44
N ALA A 88 14.31 16.09 -0.07
CA ALA A 88 13.71 17.27 -0.68
C ALA A 88 13.32 18.36 0.33
N LEU A 89 13.55 18.20 1.63
CA LEU A 89 13.48 19.29 2.59
C LEU A 89 14.88 19.78 3.00
N GLY A 90 15.92 19.28 2.32
CA GLY A 90 17.31 19.63 2.59
C GLY A 90 18.05 18.63 3.48
N GLY A 91 17.49 17.42 3.66
CA GLY A 91 18.22 16.26 4.20
C GLY A 91 18.94 16.54 5.52
N GLY A 92 18.21 16.93 6.56
CA GLY A 92 18.77 17.13 7.90
C GLY A 92 19.88 18.18 7.95
N TRP A 93 19.53 19.47 8.03
CA TRP A 93 20.47 20.50 8.46
C TRP A 93 20.77 20.34 9.96
N MET A 94 21.55 19.33 10.33
CA MET A 94 22.33 19.28 11.56
C MET A 94 23.69 18.70 11.19
N GLU A 95 24.66 19.62 11.15
CA GLU A 95 26.14 19.49 11.20
C GLU A 95 26.78 18.12 10.94
#